data_AF-A0A2S9IJG4-F1
#
_entry.id   AF-A0A2S9IJG4-F1
#
_cell.length_a   1.000
_cell.length_b   1.000
_cell.length_c   1.000
_cell.angle_alpha   90.00
_cell.angle_beta   90.00
_cell.angle_gamma   90.00
#
_symmetry.space_group_name_H-M   'P 1'
#
loop_
_entity.id
_entity.type
_entity.pdbx_description
1 polymer ?
#
loop_
_entity_poly.entity_id
_entity_poly.type
_entity_poly.pdbx_seq_one_letter_code
_entity_poly.pdbx_strand_id
1 'polypeptide(L)' 'MSKAILDDFEIDFGDLRALIDAAYDVLRDMPYERDGKRDTELDRVASIIRVAQYFSGQIELSIAGTPRLGGAK' A
#
# COMPACT_ATOMS: atom_id res chain seq x y z
N MET A 1 8.52 -13.68 -17.66
CA MET A 1 8.72 -12.24 -17.45
C MET A 1 10.21 -11.99 -17.41
N SER A 2 10.74 -10.98 -18.09
CA SER A 2 12.19 -10.71 -18.03
C SER A 2 12.57 -10.15 -16.66
N LYS A 3 13.83 -10.29 -16.25
CA LYS A 3 14.33 -9.78 -14.97
C LYS A 3 14.10 -8.26 -14.83
N ALA A 4 14.38 -7.50 -15.89
CA ALA A 4 14.18 -6.05 -15.88
C ALA A 4 12.71 -5.65 -15.62
N ILE A 5 11.74 -6.38 -16.19
CA ILE A 5 10.31 -6.10 -15.96
C ILE A 5 9.91 -6.39 -14.50
N LEU A 6 10.51 -7.41 -13.87
CA LEU A 6 10.28 -7.70 -12.46
C LEU A 6 10.89 -6.63 -11.56
N ASP A 7 12.13 -6.21 -11.86
CA ASP A 7 12.81 -5.15 -11.12
C ASP A 7 12.05 -3.81 -11.21
N ASP A 8 11.57 -3.43 -12.40
CA ASP A 8 10.75 -2.22 -12.60
C ASP A 8 9.43 -2.31 -11.84
N PHE A 9 8.76 -3.46 -11.87
CA PHE A 9 7.51 -3.69 -11.12
C PHE A 9 7.73 -3.59 -9.60
N GLU A 10 8.85 -4.10 -9.07
CA GLU A 10 9.19 -3.98 -7.66
C GLU A 10 9.36 -2.52 -7.23
N ILE A 11 10.02 -1.70 -8.06
CA ILE A 11 10.20 -0.26 -7.81
C ILE A 11 8.84 0.45 -7.84
N ASP A 12 8.07 0.29 -8.92
CA ASP A 12 6.75 0.94 -9.07
C ASP A 12 5.79 0.55 -7.93
N PHE A 13 5.84 -0.72 -7.51
CA PHE A 13 5.03 -1.22 -6.41
C PHE A 13 5.47 -0.64 -5.05
N GLY A 14 6.78 -0.49 -4.84
CA GLY A 14 7.33 0.17 -3.67
C GLY A 14 6.85 1.62 -3.55
N ASP A 15 6.90 2.36 -4.65
CA ASP A 15 6.42 3.75 -4.71
C ASP A 15 4.90 3.85 -4.44
N LEU A 16 4.10 2.96 -5.03
CA LEU A 16 2.66 2.90 -4.77
C LEU A 16 2.38 2.67 -3.28
N ARG A 17 3.11 1.77 -2.63
CA ARG A 17 2.94 1.51 -1.20
C ARG A 17 3.29 2.72 -0.35
N ALA A 18 4.40 3.38 -0.65
CA ALA A 18 4.79 4.60 0.05
C ALA A 18 3.70 5.68 -0.04
N LEU A 19 3.05 5.82 -1.19
CA LEU A 19 1.92 6.74 -1.37
C LEU A 19 0.68 6.34 -0.57
N ILE A 20 0.36 5.04 -0.50
CA ILE A 20 -0.75 4.54 0.32
C ILE A 20 -0.49 4.81 1.81
N ASP A 21 0.74 4.58 2.29
CA ASP A 21 1.12 4.84 3.67
C ASP A 21 1.06 6.34 4.00
N ALA A 22 1.56 7.19 3.11
CA ALA A 22 1.45 8.64 3.26
C ALA A 22 -0.02 9.11 3.30
N ALA A 23 -0.89 8.54 2.45
CA ALA A 23 -2.31 8.85 2.47
C ALA A 23 -2.97 8.42 3.80
N TYR A 24 -2.59 7.26 4.35
CA TYR A 24 -3.08 6.79 5.64
C TYR A 24 -2.68 7.74 6.78
N ASP A 25 -1.43 8.18 6.81
CA ASP A 25 -0.95 9.13 7.83
C ASP A 25 -1.72 10.45 7.78
N VAL A 26 -1.97 11.00 6.58
CA VAL A 26 -2.80 12.19 6.41
C VAL A 26 -4.22 11.95 6.94
N LEU A 27 -4.86 10.83 6.55
CA LEU A 27 -6.22 10.52 6.96
C LEU A 27 -6.36 10.26 8.46
N ARG A 28 -5.34 9.70 9.11
CA ARG A 28 -5.33 9.47 10.56
C ARG A 28 -5.41 10.77 11.35
N ASP A 29 -4.79 11.82 10.83
CA ASP A 29 -4.67 13.10 11.53
C ASP A 29 -5.84 14.06 11.21
N MET A 30 -6.75 13.67 10.31
CA MET A 30 -7.94 14.45 9.98
C MET A 30 -9.05 14.31 11.05
N PRO A 31 -9.85 15.37 11.28
CA PRO A 31 -11.00 15.28 12.16
C PRO A 31 -12.14 14.46 11.50
N TYR A 32 -12.55 13.36 12.14
CA TYR A 32 -13.68 12.53 11.72
C TYR A 32 -15.03 13.10 12.14
N GLU A 33 -15.08 14.40 12.41
CA GLU A 33 -16.27 15.15 12.76
C GLU A 33 -16.33 16.45 11.93
N ARG A 34 -17.49 16.71 11.32
CA ARG A 34 -17.80 17.93 10.56
C ARG A 34 -19.16 18.45 11.01
N ASP A 35 -19.23 19.72 11.38
CA ASP A 35 -20.44 20.39 11.85
C ASP A 35 -21.17 19.66 13.00
N GLY A 36 -20.40 19.13 13.96
CA GLY A 36 -20.94 18.41 15.13
C GLY A 36 -21.46 17.01 14.83
N LYS A 37 -21.17 16.46 13.65
CA LYS A 37 -21.58 15.12 13.22
C LYS A 37 -20.39 14.34 12.68
N ARG A 38 -20.44 13.02 12.84
CA ARG A 38 -19.44 12.11 12.28
C ARG A 38 -19.33 12.25 10.76
N ASP A 39 -18.12 12.42 10.25
CA ASP A 39 -17.84 12.49 8.82
C ASP A 39 -17.77 11.08 8.23
N THR A 40 -18.94 10.57 7.85
CA THR A 40 -19.08 9.20 7.31
C THR A 40 -18.42 8.99 5.95
N GLU A 41 -18.13 10.06 5.21
CA GLU A 41 -17.41 9.96 3.94
C GLU A 41 -15.92 9.74 4.21
N LEU A 42 -15.36 10.52 5.15
CA LEU A 42 -13.99 10.33 5.61
C LEU A 42 -13.77 8.94 6.22
N ASP A 43 -14.72 8.42 7.01
CA ASP A 43 -14.69 7.04 7.52
C ASP A 43 -14.56 6.00 6.39
N ARG A 44 -15.29 6.19 5.28
CA ARG A 44 -15.24 5.26 4.14
C ARG A 44 -13.89 5.35 3.43
N VAL A 45 -13.38 6.56 3.21
CA VAL A 45 -12.07 6.77 2.59
C VAL A 45 -10.97 6.14 3.44
N ALA A 46 -10.99 6.36 4.76
CA ALA A 46 -10.06 5.74 5.70
C ALA A 46 -10.12 4.21 5.66
N SER A 47 -11.33 3.65 5.57
CA SER A 47 -11.53 2.21 5.46
C SER A 47 -10.93 1.65 4.16
N ILE A 48 -11.11 2.34 3.03
CA ILE A 48 -10.54 1.95 1.73
C ILE A 48 -9.01 1.96 1.80
N ILE A 49 -8.42 3.02 2.34
CA ILE A 49 -6.95 3.11 2.47
C ILE A 49 -6.40 2.02 3.39
N ARG A 50 -7.07 1.71 4.50
CA ARG A 50 -6.67 0.60 5.37
C ARG A 50 -6.69 -0.75 4.65
N VAL A 51 -7.69 -0.99 3.80
CA VAL A 51 -7.78 -2.19 2.97
C VAL A 51 -6.66 -2.22 1.92
N ALA A 52 -6.37 -1.08 1.29
CA ALA A 52 -5.27 -0.94 0.34
C ALA A 52 -3.90 -1.25 0.99
N GLN A 53 -3.63 -0.71 2.19
CA GLN A 53 -2.43 -1.02 2.98
C GLN A 53 -2.30 -2.52 3.29
N TYR A 54 -3.41 -3.15 3.68
CA TYR A 54 -3.42 -4.57 3.97
C TYR A 54 -3.01 -5.39 2.73
N PHE A 55 -3.63 -5.13 1.58
CA PHE A 55 -3.32 -5.86 0.36
C PHE A 55 -1.93 -5.55 -0.20
N SER A 56 -1.46 -4.30 -0.10
CA SER A 56 -0.10 -3.97 -0.53
C SER A 56 0.95 -4.69 0.32
N GLY A 57 0.72 -4.83 1.63
CA GLY A 57 1.57 -5.64 2.51
C GLY A 57 1.62 -7.12 2.12
N GLN A 58 0.47 -7.71 1.76
CA GLN A 58 0.42 -9.11 1.29
C GLN A 58 1.16 -9.33 -0.03
N ILE A 59 1.07 -8.37 -0.96
CA ILE A 59 1.78 -8.43 -2.24
C ILE A 59 3.29 -8.31 -2.02
N GLU A 60 3.76 -7.39 -1.17
CA GLU A 60 5.19 -7.27 -0.85
C GLU A 60 5.76 -8.58 -0.29
N LEU A 61 5.05 -9.21 0.66
CA LEU A 61 5.47 -10.50 1.22
C LEU A 61 5.52 -11.60 0.15
N SER A 62 4.62 -11.56 -0.84
CA SER A 62 4.60 -12.51 -1.96
C SER A 62 5.76 -12.31 -2.92
N ILE A 63 6.12 -11.05 -3.22
CA ILE A 63 7.29 -10.70 -4.02
C ILE A 63 8.56 -11.13 -3.27
N ALA A 64 8.71 -10.75 -2.00
CA ALA A 64 9.88 -11.06 -1.18
C ALA A 64 10.06 -12.57 -0.90
N GLY A 65 8.96 -13.32 -0.84
CA GLY A 65 8.94 -14.78 -0.68
C GLY A 65 9.24 -15.57 -1.95
N THR A 66 9.34 -14.92 -3.12
CA THR A 66 9.71 -15.61 -4.37
C THR A 66 11.20 -15.96 -4.33
N PRO A 67 11.60 -17.25 -4.40
CA PRO A 67 13.01 -17.61 -4.36
C PRO A 67 13.75 -16.94 -5.52
N ARG A 68 14.86 -16.26 -5.22
CA ARG A 68 15.78 -15.75 -6.25
C ARG A 68 16.35 -16.94 -7.03
N LEU A 69 15.70 -17.34 -8.12
CA LEU A 69 16.24 -18.30 -9.09
C LEU A 69 17.46 -17.66 -9.77
N GLY A 70 18.62 -17.77 -9.13
CA GLY A 70 19.84 -17.14 -9.63
C GLY A 70 21.07 -17.34 -8.75
N GLY A 71 21.14 -18.41 -7.95
CA GLY A 71 22.23 -18.63 -7.00
C GLY A 71 22.62 -20.09 -6.84
N ALA A 72 22.72 -20.86 -7.92
CA ALA A 72 23.49 -22.09 -7.93
C ALA A 72 24.82 -21.79 -8.63
N LYS A 73 25.89 -21.73 -7.83
CA LYS A 73 27.26 -21.93 -8.33
C LYS A 73 27.49 -23.40 -8.60
#